data_AF-A0A9D8T5A3-F1
#
_entry.id   AF-A0A9D8T5A3-F1
#
_cell.length_a   1.000
_cell.length_b   1.000
_cell.length_c   1.000
_cell.angle_alpha   90.00
_cell.angle_beta   90.00
_cell.angle_gamma   90.00
#
_symmetry.space_group_name_H-M   'P 1'
#
loop_
_entity.id
_entity.type
_entity.pdbx_description
1 polymer ?
#
loop_
_entity_poly.entity_id
_entity_poly.type
_entity_poly.pdbx_seq_one_letter_code
_entity_poly.pdbx_strand_id
1 'polypeptide(L)'
;MKLTRYLFSILIAFALTLPSLLAQENPSERLVNKLIEQCQTYPQEKIYLHTDKPYYSAGDTIWFKAYLLHAGLHQAMPFSRYVYVELINAQNQVIIREKVRPENQQYYCQMPLDSKMLPGQYSLRAYTNYMRNIDERYFFRKDIFIGNVIQSGDDTQEAILNTPYYEENTEVSDQTDSNSGQASYSVQFFPEGGHLIAGALQTVAFKAVDPDGWGCHVSGHIEDADGKELVQFQDAHAGMGCFVLMAEKNKTYTAVCENEWGEQVRIALPAATDSTYSLQVTQRAQQLIVKPIVPMD
;
A
#
# COMPACT_ATOMS: atom_id res chain seq x y z
N MET A 1 40.92 -47.45 -41.16
CA MET A 1 39.44 -47.50 -41.21
C MET A 1 38.75 -47.63 -39.85
N LYS A 2 39.27 -48.36 -38.87
CA LYS A 2 38.62 -48.46 -37.54
C LYS A 2 38.73 -47.17 -36.72
N LEU A 3 39.91 -46.53 -36.69
CA LEU A 3 40.15 -45.30 -35.93
C LEU A 3 39.31 -44.10 -36.41
N THR A 4 39.16 -43.94 -37.73
CA THR A 4 38.33 -42.88 -38.33
C THR A 4 36.84 -43.07 -38.03
N ARG A 5 36.38 -44.31 -37.86
CA ARG A 5 35.01 -44.62 -37.42
C ARG A 5 34.79 -44.23 -35.96
N TYR A 6 35.75 -44.53 -35.06
CA TYR A 6 35.65 -44.14 -33.66
C TYR A 6 35.65 -42.61 -33.45
N LEU A 7 36.52 -41.89 -34.16
CA LEU A 7 36.57 -40.42 -34.12
C LEU A 7 35.25 -39.80 -34.60
N PHE A 8 34.63 -40.36 -35.65
CA PHE A 8 33.35 -39.88 -36.16
C PHE A 8 32.20 -40.13 -35.16
N SER A 9 32.18 -41.28 -34.49
CA SER A 9 31.20 -41.56 -33.43
C SER A 9 31.38 -40.68 -32.19
N ILE A 10 32.60 -40.31 -31.82
CA ILE A 10 32.86 -39.36 -30.72
C ILE A 10 32.40 -37.95 -31.10
N LEU A 11 32.64 -37.52 -32.35
CA LEU A 11 32.17 -36.23 -32.86
C LEU A 11 30.63 -36.15 -32.88
N ILE A 12 29.94 -37.23 -33.28
CA ILE A 12 28.48 -37.30 -33.25
C ILE A 12 27.95 -37.28 -31.82
N ALA A 13 28.57 -38.03 -30.89
CA ALA A 13 28.19 -38.01 -29.48
C ALA A 13 28.37 -36.62 -28.86
N PHE A 14 29.46 -35.92 -29.19
CA PHE A 14 29.70 -34.55 -28.73
C PHE A 14 28.69 -33.55 -29.34
N ALA A 15 28.36 -33.69 -30.62
CA ALA A 15 27.35 -32.89 -31.30
C ALA A 15 25.93 -33.07 -30.73
N LEU A 16 25.61 -34.28 -30.26
CA LEU A 16 24.32 -34.58 -29.61
C LEU A 16 24.23 -34.06 -28.16
N THR A 17 25.35 -33.80 -27.48
CA THR A 17 25.37 -33.26 -26.10
C THR A 17 25.49 -31.73 -26.02
N LEU A 18 25.86 -31.05 -27.10
CA LEU A 18 25.94 -29.59 -27.16
C LEU A 18 24.59 -28.85 -26.98
N PRO A 19 23.44 -29.32 -27.52
CA PRO A 19 22.18 -28.58 -27.39
C PRO A 19 21.58 -28.60 -25.97
N SER A 20 21.91 -29.59 -25.12
CA SER A 20 21.42 -29.62 -23.73
C SER A 20 22.03 -28.56 -22.82
N LEU A 21 23.23 -28.05 -23.14
CA LEU A 21 23.90 -26.98 -22.38
C LEU A 21 23.27 -25.60 -22.61
N LEU A 22 22.66 -25.37 -23.77
CA LEU A 22 22.01 -24.10 -24.10
C LEU A 22 20.53 -24.04 -23.70
N ALA A 23 19.96 -25.16 -23.25
CA ALA A 23 18.54 -25.27 -22.89
C ALA A 23 18.27 -25.15 -21.37
N GLN A 24 19.31 -24.96 -20.56
CA GLN A 24 19.17 -24.83 -19.11
C GLN A 24 18.94 -23.37 -18.72
N GLU A 25 17.73 -22.86 -18.92
CA GLU A 25 17.31 -21.61 -18.29
C GLU A 25 17.16 -21.81 -16.78
N ASN A 26 17.68 -20.87 -15.99
CA ASN A 26 17.51 -20.92 -14.54
C ASN A 26 16.02 -20.86 -14.19
N PRO A 27 15.51 -21.74 -13.30
CA PRO A 27 14.09 -21.76 -12.94
C PRO A 27 13.56 -20.42 -12.41
N SER A 28 14.42 -19.65 -11.73
CA SER A 28 14.14 -18.30 -11.23
C SER A 28 13.99 -17.28 -12.37
N GLU A 29 14.91 -17.28 -13.34
CA GLU A 29 14.83 -16.42 -14.53
C GLU A 29 13.58 -16.72 -15.34
N ARG A 30 13.23 -18.01 -15.49
CA ARG A 30 12.00 -18.41 -16.16
C ARG A 30 10.75 -17.88 -15.45
N LEU A 31 10.71 -17.90 -14.12
CA LEU A 31 9.59 -17.36 -13.35
C LEU A 31 9.50 -15.83 -13.50
N VAL A 32 10.63 -15.14 -13.40
CA VAL A 32 10.71 -13.68 -13.57
C VAL A 32 10.25 -13.27 -14.97
N ASN A 33 10.74 -13.95 -16.01
CA ASN A 33 10.34 -13.67 -17.39
C ASN A 33 8.84 -13.89 -17.60
N LYS A 34 8.26 -14.97 -17.05
CA LYS A 34 6.81 -15.20 -17.09
C LYS A 34 6.01 -14.13 -16.34
N LEU A 35 6.50 -13.65 -15.20
CA LEU A 35 5.86 -12.57 -14.45
C LEU A 35 5.89 -11.27 -15.26
N ILE A 36 7.03 -10.94 -15.86
CA ILE A 36 7.19 -9.76 -16.73
C ILE A 36 6.24 -9.85 -17.92
N GLU A 37 6.20 -11.00 -18.60
CA GLU A 37 5.31 -11.27 -19.73
C GLU A 37 3.83 -11.10 -19.33
N GLN A 38 3.45 -11.61 -18.15
CA GLN A 38 2.10 -11.45 -17.63
C GLN A 38 1.76 -9.98 -17.35
N CYS A 39 2.66 -9.21 -16.73
CA CYS A 39 2.49 -7.78 -16.49
C CYS A 39 2.38 -6.97 -17.79
N GLN A 40 3.11 -7.35 -18.84
CA GLN A 40 3.04 -6.70 -20.14
C GLN A 40 1.78 -7.08 -20.94
N THR A 41 1.31 -8.32 -20.80
CA THR A 41 0.12 -8.82 -21.52
C THR A 41 -1.17 -8.31 -20.90
N TYR A 42 -1.22 -8.19 -19.57
CA TYR A 42 -2.39 -7.73 -18.81
C TYR A 42 -2.04 -6.50 -17.97
N PRO A 43 -1.76 -5.35 -18.59
CA PRO A 43 -1.44 -4.14 -17.86
C PRO A 43 -2.63 -3.71 -17.01
N GLN A 44 -2.36 -3.33 -15.76
CA GLN A 44 -3.34 -2.74 -14.87
C GLN A 44 -3.21 -1.23 -14.90
N GLU A 45 -4.31 -0.53 -15.12
CA GLU A 45 -4.36 0.92 -15.07
C GLU A 45 -4.58 1.39 -13.63
N LYS A 46 -3.98 2.53 -13.28
CA LYS A 46 -4.19 3.27 -12.03
C LYS A 46 -4.44 4.72 -12.37
N ILE A 47 -5.43 5.32 -11.73
CA ILE A 47 -5.81 6.71 -11.99
C ILE A 47 -5.72 7.54 -10.71
N TYR A 48 -5.33 8.80 -10.86
CA TYR A 48 -5.31 9.78 -9.78
C TYR A 48 -5.90 11.11 -10.28
N LEU A 49 -6.76 11.75 -9.48
CA LEU A 49 -7.24 13.10 -9.77
C LEU A 49 -6.57 14.12 -8.85
N HIS A 50 -6.12 15.21 -9.47
CA HIS A 50 -5.71 16.41 -8.79
C HIS A 50 -6.74 17.50 -9.08
N THR A 51 -7.33 18.08 -8.03
CA THR A 51 -8.28 19.19 -8.09
C THR A 51 -7.61 20.49 -7.68
N ASP A 52 -8.10 21.65 -8.15
CA ASP A 52 -7.56 22.96 -7.78
C ASP A 52 -7.79 23.32 -6.31
N LYS A 53 -8.92 22.88 -5.74
CA LYS A 53 -9.28 23.12 -4.33
C LYS A 53 -9.74 21.84 -3.62
N PRO A 54 -9.67 21.82 -2.27
CA PRO A 54 -10.21 20.75 -1.45
C PRO A 54 -11.72 20.88 -1.14
N TYR A 55 -12.32 22.07 -1.34
CA TYR A 55 -13.75 22.34 -1.15
C TYR A 55 -14.24 23.42 -2.13
N TYR A 56 -15.54 23.46 -2.38
CA TYR A 56 -16.19 24.34 -3.37
C TYR A 56 -17.50 24.93 -2.85
N SER A 57 -18.00 25.99 -3.49
CA SER A 57 -19.37 26.47 -3.31
C SER A 57 -20.28 25.97 -4.44
N ALA A 58 -21.58 25.86 -4.18
CA ALA A 58 -22.59 25.64 -5.20
C ALA A 58 -22.54 26.80 -6.21
N GLY A 59 -22.42 26.49 -7.50
CA GLY A 59 -22.17 27.47 -8.57
C GLY A 59 -20.70 27.65 -8.95
N ASP A 60 -19.74 27.12 -8.18
CA ASP A 60 -18.33 27.11 -8.56
C ASP A 60 -18.04 26.11 -9.69
N THR A 61 -16.80 26.10 -10.18
CA THR A 61 -16.30 25.11 -11.14
C THR A 61 -15.15 24.33 -10.52
N ILE A 62 -15.24 23.00 -10.53
CA ILE A 62 -14.13 22.12 -10.15
C ILE A 62 -13.19 22.01 -11.34
N TRP A 63 -11.94 22.44 -11.17
CA TRP A 63 -10.90 22.22 -12.15
C TRP A 63 -10.09 21.01 -11.74
N PHE A 64 -9.93 20.04 -12.63
CA PHE A 64 -9.14 18.86 -12.31
C PHE A 64 -8.26 18.39 -13.46
N LYS A 65 -7.18 17.72 -13.07
CA LYS A 65 -6.29 16.97 -13.94
C LYS A 65 -6.24 15.51 -13.49
N ALA A 66 -6.49 14.59 -14.41
CA ALA A 66 -6.36 13.16 -14.19
C ALA A 66 -5.03 12.62 -14.74
N TYR A 67 -4.39 11.77 -13.96
CA TYR A 67 -3.16 11.07 -14.30
C TYR A 67 -3.49 9.60 -14.47
N LEU A 68 -3.29 9.07 -15.68
CA LEU A 68 -3.50 7.66 -15.99
C LEU A 68 -2.14 6.97 -16.12
N LEU A 69 -1.88 6.02 -15.22
CA LEU A 69 -0.60 5.37 -15.03
C LEU A 69 -0.74 3.85 -15.12
N HIS A 70 0.37 3.17 -15.39
CA HIS A 70 0.48 1.74 -15.16
C HIS A 70 0.60 1.47 -13.64
N ALA A 71 -0.23 0.58 -13.09
CA ALA A 71 -0.30 0.32 -11.65
C ALA A 71 1.01 -0.20 -11.07
N GLY A 72 1.68 -1.14 -11.74
CA GLY A 72 2.96 -1.70 -11.26
C GLY A 72 4.20 -0.82 -11.47
N LEU A 73 4.28 -0.07 -12.59
CA LEU A 73 5.47 0.71 -12.95
C LEU A 73 5.37 2.19 -12.58
N HIS A 74 4.16 2.67 -12.24
CA HIS A 74 3.86 4.09 -12.00
C HIS A 74 4.28 5.03 -13.14
N GLN A 75 4.38 4.49 -14.36
CA GLN A 75 4.71 5.25 -15.56
C GLN A 75 3.44 5.62 -16.32
N ALA A 76 3.47 6.78 -17.00
CA ALA A 76 2.38 7.22 -17.85
C ALA A 76 2.26 6.28 -19.07
N MET A 77 1.25 5.42 -19.04
CA MET A 77 0.90 4.52 -20.14
C MET A 77 -0.63 4.50 -20.30
N PRO A 78 -1.22 5.51 -20.96
CA PRO A 78 -2.66 5.57 -21.14
C PRO A 78 -3.12 4.56 -22.21
N PHE A 79 -3.43 3.33 -21.81
CA PHE A 79 -4.02 2.32 -22.71
C PHE A 79 -5.46 2.72 -23.07
N SER A 80 -6.23 3.18 -22.08
CA SER A 80 -7.56 3.74 -22.25
C SER A 80 -7.50 5.15 -22.82
N ARG A 81 -8.32 5.40 -23.86
CA ARG A 81 -8.42 6.70 -24.53
C ARG A 81 -9.31 7.71 -23.78
N TYR A 82 -10.11 7.26 -22.82
CA TYR A 82 -11.03 8.13 -22.10
C TYR A 82 -11.00 7.81 -20.61
N VAL A 83 -11.06 8.87 -19.82
CA VAL A 83 -11.32 8.83 -18.38
C VAL A 83 -12.74 9.30 -18.13
N TYR A 84 -13.44 8.64 -17.23
CA TYR A 84 -14.73 9.07 -16.72
C TYR A 84 -14.51 9.65 -15.32
N VAL A 85 -15.05 10.84 -15.09
CA VAL A 85 -15.05 11.48 -13.76
C VAL A 85 -16.49 11.76 -13.37
N GLU A 86 -16.88 11.26 -12.22
CA GLU A 86 -18.23 11.38 -11.69
C GLU A 86 -18.23 12.14 -10.38
N LEU A 87 -19.20 13.03 -10.21
CA LEU A 87 -19.53 13.63 -8.93
C LEU A 87 -20.72 12.92 -8.34
N ILE A 88 -20.57 12.39 -7.13
CA ILE A 88 -21.54 11.53 -6.48
C ILE A 88 -22.00 12.19 -5.17
N ASN A 89 -23.30 12.25 -4.92
CA ASN A 89 -23.83 12.79 -3.66
C ASN A 89 -23.76 11.75 -2.52
N ALA A 90 -24.10 12.18 -1.30
CA ALA A 90 -24.16 11.31 -0.11
C ALA A 90 -25.13 10.12 -0.25
N GLN A 91 -26.12 10.18 -1.15
CA GLN A 91 -27.04 9.09 -1.47
C GLN A 91 -26.48 8.13 -2.54
N ASN A 92 -25.20 8.23 -2.88
CA ASN A 92 -24.51 7.44 -3.91
C ASN A 92 -25.11 7.62 -5.32
N GLN A 93 -25.75 8.77 -5.59
CA GLN A 93 -26.29 9.12 -6.89
C GLN A 93 -25.28 9.96 -7.67
N VAL A 94 -25.05 9.60 -8.94
CA VAL A 94 -24.19 10.36 -9.85
C VAL A 94 -24.93 11.62 -10.29
N ILE A 95 -24.42 12.78 -9.88
CA ILE A 95 -24.96 14.11 -10.21
C ILE A 95 -24.40 14.61 -11.53
N ILE A 96 -23.08 14.48 -11.71
CA ILE A 96 -22.37 14.90 -12.93
C ILE A 96 -21.47 13.74 -13.38
N ARG A 97 -21.39 13.53 -14.68
CA ARG A 97 -20.44 12.59 -15.30
C ARG A 97 -19.78 13.26 -16.49
N GLU A 98 -18.46 13.41 -16.42
CA GLU A 98 -17.63 13.91 -17.50
C GLU A 98 -16.82 12.80 -18.16
N LYS A 99 -16.81 12.79 -19.49
CA LYS A 99 -16.00 11.88 -20.30
C LYS A 99 -14.84 12.65 -20.91
N VAL A 100 -13.66 12.51 -20.30
CA VAL A 100 -12.47 13.29 -20.63
C VAL A 100 -11.58 12.52 -21.61
N ARG A 101 -11.26 13.15 -22.73
CA ARG A 101 -10.28 12.67 -23.72
C ARG A 101 -8.90 13.28 -23.39
N PRO A 102 -7.77 12.58 -23.62
CA PRO A 102 -6.46 13.18 -23.40
C PRO A 102 -6.12 14.18 -24.50
N GLU A 103 -5.45 15.24 -24.10
CA GLU A 103 -4.76 16.19 -24.96
C GLU A 103 -3.29 16.25 -24.52
N ASN A 104 -2.35 16.03 -25.45
CA ASN A 104 -0.93 15.89 -25.14
C ASN A 104 -0.63 14.89 -24.00
N GLN A 105 -1.35 13.75 -23.99
CA GLN A 105 -1.28 12.70 -22.96
C GLN A 105 -1.73 13.14 -21.56
N GLN A 106 -2.43 14.27 -21.45
CA GLN A 106 -2.97 14.79 -20.20
C GLN A 106 -4.49 14.84 -20.25
N TYR A 107 -5.13 14.47 -19.15
CA TYR A 107 -6.58 14.56 -19.00
C TYR A 107 -6.85 15.75 -18.10
N TYR A 108 -7.46 16.80 -18.61
CA TYR A 108 -7.89 17.93 -17.80
C TYR A 108 -9.30 18.32 -18.21
N CYS A 109 -10.09 18.79 -17.25
CA CYS A 109 -11.49 19.12 -17.46
C CYS A 109 -11.95 20.11 -16.38
N GLN A 110 -12.99 20.86 -16.73
CA GLN A 110 -13.72 21.72 -15.82
C GLN A 110 -15.11 21.13 -15.63
N MET A 111 -15.55 21.06 -14.37
CA MET A 111 -16.85 20.52 -13.99
C MET A 111 -17.63 21.61 -13.25
N PRO A 112 -18.48 22.38 -13.96
CA PRO A 112 -19.28 23.42 -13.34
C PRO A 112 -20.37 22.83 -12.45
N LEU A 113 -20.52 23.37 -11.25
CA LEU A 113 -21.51 22.98 -10.26
C LEU A 113 -22.77 23.84 -10.41
N ASP A 114 -23.96 23.25 -10.22
CA ASP A 114 -25.21 24.01 -10.20
C ASP A 114 -25.30 24.83 -8.90
N SER A 115 -25.73 26.09 -8.98
CA SER A 115 -25.97 26.94 -7.80
C SER A 115 -27.09 26.42 -6.89
N LYS A 116 -27.93 25.51 -7.39
CA LYS A 116 -29.01 24.84 -6.62
C LYS A 116 -28.55 23.58 -5.89
N MET A 117 -27.28 23.19 -6.01
CA MET A 117 -26.77 22.02 -5.30
C MET A 117 -26.90 22.20 -3.79
N LEU A 118 -27.32 21.12 -3.12
CA LEU A 118 -27.43 21.10 -1.67
C LEU A 118 -26.03 21.07 -1.05
N PRO A 119 -25.81 21.81 0.05
CA PRO A 119 -24.55 21.74 0.76
C PRO A 119 -24.36 20.33 1.35
N GLY A 120 -23.13 19.82 1.31
CA GLY A 120 -22.82 18.50 1.88
C GLY A 120 -21.54 17.88 1.35
N GLN A 121 -21.33 16.63 1.74
CA GLN A 121 -20.23 15.79 1.27
C GLN A 121 -20.58 15.15 -0.07
N TYR A 122 -19.64 15.25 -1.01
CA TYR A 122 -19.71 14.63 -2.32
C TYR A 122 -18.44 13.83 -2.56
N SER A 123 -18.51 12.80 -3.40
CA SER A 123 -17.34 12.00 -3.77
C SER A 123 -17.06 12.15 -5.26
N LEU A 124 -15.83 12.55 -5.59
CA LEU A 124 -15.29 12.49 -6.94
C LEU A 124 -14.77 11.10 -7.21
N ARG A 125 -15.35 10.42 -8.19
CA ARG A 125 -14.94 9.09 -8.63
C ARG A 125 -14.36 9.14 -10.03
N ALA A 126 -13.17 8.57 -10.24
CA ALA A 126 -12.56 8.49 -11.55
C ALA A 126 -12.13 7.07 -11.93
N TYR A 127 -12.39 6.72 -13.19
CA TYR A 127 -12.09 5.40 -13.74
C TYR A 127 -11.97 5.42 -15.26
N THR A 128 -11.41 4.35 -15.82
CA THR A 128 -11.44 4.06 -17.26
C THR A 128 -12.44 2.96 -17.56
N ASN A 129 -12.83 2.80 -18.82
CA ASN A 129 -13.71 1.68 -19.19
C ASN A 129 -13.05 0.31 -18.97
N TYR A 130 -11.72 0.24 -19.01
CA TYR A 130 -10.99 -1.00 -18.76
C TYR A 130 -11.04 -1.40 -17.28
N MET A 131 -10.86 -0.44 -16.36
CA MET A 131 -10.98 -0.69 -14.91
C MET A 131 -12.35 -1.26 -14.52
N ARG A 132 -13.43 -0.89 -15.21
CA ARG A 132 -14.79 -1.42 -14.97
C ARG A 132 -14.91 -2.93 -15.16
N ASN A 133 -14.03 -3.53 -15.96
CA ASN A 133 -14.03 -4.98 -16.19
C ASN A 133 -13.26 -5.74 -15.10
N ILE A 134 -12.60 -5.05 -14.18
CA ILE A 134 -11.81 -5.64 -13.11
C ILE A 134 -12.59 -5.55 -11.79
N ASP A 135 -12.61 -4.37 -11.16
CA ASP A 135 -13.25 -4.14 -9.87
C ASP A 135 -13.35 -2.62 -9.58
N GLU A 136 -14.44 -2.17 -8.95
CA GLU A 136 -14.63 -0.76 -8.57
C GLU A 136 -13.66 -0.28 -7.49
N ARG A 137 -13.06 -1.19 -6.71
CA ARG A 137 -12.05 -0.86 -5.69
C ARG A 137 -10.79 -0.21 -6.26
N TYR A 138 -10.57 -0.33 -7.56
CA TYR A 138 -9.45 0.31 -8.27
C TYR A 138 -9.79 1.72 -8.75
N PHE A 139 -11.03 2.18 -8.60
CA PHE A 139 -11.42 3.52 -8.98
C PHE A 139 -10.87 4.50 -7.97
N PHE A 140 -10.35 5.61 -8.48
CA PHE A 140 -9.96 6.71 -7.61
C PHE A 140 -11.21 7.32 -6.98
N ARG A 141 -11.17 7.58 -5.67
CA ARG A 141 -12.20 8.29 -4.93
C ARG A 141 -11.55 9.41 -4.13
N LYS A 142 -12.17 10.59 -4.14
CA LYS A 142 -11.81 11.72 -3.31
C LYS A 142 -13.07 12.40 -2.83
N ASP A 143 -13.23 12.50 -1.52
CA ASP A 143 -14.34 13.24 -0.94
C ASP A 143 -14.04 14.74 -0.98
N ILE A 144 -15.07 15.52 -1.27
CA ILE A 144 -15.04 16.98 -1.37
C ILE A 144 -16.30 17.55 -0.72
N PHE A 145 -16.13 18.63 0.03
CA PHE A 145 -17.25 19.37 0.58
C PHE A 145 -17.69 20.45 -0.40
N ILE A 146 -19.00 20.51 -0.66
CA ILE A 146 -19.63 21.58 -1.44
C ILE A 146 -20.54 22.36 -0.49
N GLY A 147 -20.24 23.63 -0.25
CA GLY A 147 -21.08 24.54 0.54
C GLY A 147 -22.08 25.30 -0.33
N ASN A 148 -23.08 25.96 0.24
CA ASN A 148 -23.95 26.88 -0.48
C ASN A 148 -24.05 28.20 0.28
N VAL A 149 -23.58 29.30 -0.32
CA VAL A 149 -23.48 30.62 0.33
C VAL A 149 -24.84 31.36 0.30
N ILE A 150 -25.86 30.85 -0.41
CA ILE A 150 -27.13 31.58 -0.64
C ILE A 150 -28.13 31.47 0.53
N GLN A 151 -27.82 30.78 1.62
CA GLN A 151 -28.57 30.96 2.88
C GLN A 151 -27.98 32.12 3.69
N SER A 152 -28.18 33.34 3.19
CA SER A 152 -27.99 34.55 3.98
C SER A 152 -29.25 34.80 4.81
N GLY A 153 -29.27 34.26 6.03
CA GLY A 153 -30.27 34.52 7.05
C GLY A 153 -29.95 33.76 8.34
N ASP A 154 -29.39 34.49 9.33
CA ASP A 154 -29.17 34.16 10.75
C ASP A 154 -28.46 32.86 11.22
N ASP A 155 -28.26 31.84 10.40
CA ASP A 155 -27.66 30.56 10.85
C ASP A 155 -26.15 30.39 10.54
N THR A 156 -25.44 31.48 10.27
CA THR A 156 -24.04 31.45 9.79
C THR A 156 -23.00 31.02 10.83
N GLN A 157 -23.39 30.80 12.10
CA GLN A 157 -22.46 30.29 13.11
C GLN A 157 -22.33 28.75 13.10
N GLU A 158 -23.35 27.99 12.69
CA GLU A 158 -23.27 26.52 12.72
C GLU A 158 -22.51 25.91 11.52
N ALA A 159 -22.45 26.61 10.38
CA ALA A 159 -21.79 26.10 9.17
C ALA A 159 -20.26 26.26 9.17
N ILE A 160 -19.72 27.28 9.85
CA ILE A 160 -18.26 27.54 9.93
C ILE A 160 -17.61 26.68 11.05
N LEU A 161 -18.39 26.28 12.06
CA LEU A 161 -17.96 25.34 13.11
C LEU A 161 -17.95 23.86 12.64
N ASN A 162 -18.62 23.54 11.53
CA ASN A 162 -18.75 22.18 10.99
C ASN A 162 -17.92 21.91 9.74
N THR A 163 -16.94 22.77 9.41
CA THR A 163 -15.92 22.43 8.40
C THR A 163 -15.10 21.26 8.93
N PRO A 164 -15.18 20.04 8.36
CA PRO A 164 -14.31 18.96 8.79
C PRO A 164 -12.91 19.31 8.31
N TYR A 165 -12.03 19.58 9.26
CA TYR A 165 -10.61 19.41 9.06
C TYR A 165 -10.39 17.96 8.61
N TYR A 166 -9.76 17.75 7.46
CA TYR A 166 -9.42 16.40 7.01
C TYR A 166 -8.32 15.85 7.93
N GLU A 167 -8.71 15.09 8.94
CA GLU A 167 -7.81 14.10 9.54
C GLU A 167 -7.61 12.98 8.51
N GLU A 168 -6.35 12.71 8.19
CA GLU A 168 -5.96 11.56 7.39
C GLU A 168 -6.30 10.31 8.20
N ASN A 169 -7.43 9.66 7.84
CA ASN A 169 -7.89 8.43 8.47
C ASN A 169 -6.82 7.34 8.35
N THR A 170 -5.99 7.22 9.37
CA THR A 170 -5.23 6.00 9.62
C THR A 170 -6.19 5.12 10.41
N GLU A 171 -6.94 4.25 9.73
CA GLU A 171 -7.72 3.21 10.40
C GLU A 171 -6.75 2.26 11.12
N VAL A 172 -6.46 2.60 12.37
CA VAL A 172 -5.85 1.69 13.34
C VAL A 172 -7.01 0.97 13.99
N SER A 173 -7.08 -0.34 13.77
CA SER A 173 -8.02 -1.21 14.45
C SER A 173 -7.70 -1.20 15.95
N ASP A 174 -8.37 -0.35 16.70
CA ASP A 174 -8.35 -0.33 18.17
C ASP A 174 -9.02 -1.59 18.70
N GLN A 175 -8.20 -2.59 19.00
CA GLN A 175 -8.45 -3.52 20.09
C GLN A 175 -7.25 -3.49 21.02
N THR A 176 -7.24 -2.52 21.93
CA THR A 176 -6.42 -2.62 23.14
C THR A 176 -7.31 -2.42 24.34
N ASP A 177 -7.45 -3.49 25.12
CA ASP A 177 -8.17 -3.53 26.37
C ASP A 177 -7.68 -2.45 27.35
N SER A 178 -8.64 -1.88 28.07
CA SER A 178 -8.44 -0.84 29.07
C SER A 178 -7.64 -1.36 30.26
N ASN A 179 -6.39 -0.89 30.44
CA ASN A 179 -5.78 -0.50 31.73
C ASN A 179 -4.24 -0.33 31.61
N SER A 180 -3.82 0.84 31.14
CA SER A 180 -2.56 1.50 31.49
C SER A 180 -2.77 2.99 31.23
N GLY A 181 -2.23 3.87 32.09
CA GLY A 181 -2.37 5.32 31.96
C GLY A 181 -2.15 5.74 30.51
N GLN A 182 -3.05 6.60 30.00
CA GLN A 182 -3.13 6.99 28.59
C GLN A 182 -1.77 7.47 28.09
N ALA A 183 -1.09 6.58 27.35
CA ALA A 183 0.25 6.85 26.88
C ALA A 183 0.23 8.03 25.92
N SER A 184 1.19 8.93 26.04
CA SER A 184 1.28 10.13 25.19
C SER A 184 1.74 9.83 23.77
N TYR A 185 1.98 8.56 23.42
CA TYR A 185 2.38 8.14 22.08
C TYR A 185 1.90 6.70 21.81
N SER A 186 1.81 6.33 20.54
CA SER A 186 1.41 4.98 20.11
C SER A 186 2.51 4.32 19.29
N VAL A 187 2.67 3.01 19.44
CA VAL A 187 3.63 2.21 18.65
C VAL A 187 2.90 1.04 18.02
N GLN A 188 3.13 0.82 16.73
CA GLN A 188 2.53 -0.27 15.95
C GLN A 188 3.61 -1.17 15.37
N PHE A 189 3.34 -2.47 15.27
CA PHE A 189 4.27 -3.49 14.79
C PHE A 189 3.74 -4.19 13.54
N PHE A 190 4.60 -4.35 12.55
CA PHE A 190 4.26 -4.85 11.21
C PHE A 190 5.23 -5.97 10.80
N PRO A 191 4.84 -7.25 10.93
CA PRO A 191 5.61 -8.34 10.35
C PRO A 191 5.72 -8.17 8.83
N GLU A 192 6.92 -8.40 8.27
CA GLU A 192 7.25 -8.07 6.88
C GLU A 192 6.28 -8.63 5.81
N GLY A 193 5.78 -9.86 6.00
CA GLY A 193 4.74 -10.43 5.13
C GLY A 193 3.35 -10.49 5.77
N GLY A 194 3.06 -9.56 6.67
CA GLY A 194 1.76 -9.37 7.32
C GLY A 194 1.48 -10.31 8.49
N HIS A 195 2.12 -11.48 8.55
CA HIS A 195 1.95 -12.47 9.62
C HIS A 195 3.29 -12.83 10.27
N LEU A 196 3.26 -12.99 11.58
CA LEU A 196 4.33 -13.62 12.34
C LEU A 196 4.15 -15.15 12.22
N ILE A 197 5.19 -15.86 11.81
CA ILE A 197 5.23 -17.30 11.54
C ILE A 197 6.09 -17.97 12.61
N ALA A 198 5.52 -18.99 13.27
CA ALA A 198 6.22 -19.76 14.27
C ALA A 198 7.41 -20.55 13.67
N GLY A 199 8.54 -20.54 14.36
CA GLY A 199 9.76 -21.26 13.98
C GLY A 199 10.61 -20.58 12.90
N ALA A 200 10.20 -19.42 12.40
CA ALA A 200 10.91 -18.69 11.35
C ALA A 200 11.52 -17.38 11.88
N LEU A 201 12.72 -17.06 11.39
CA LEU A 201 13.35 -15.77 11.63
C LEU A 201 12.70 -14.70 10.72
N GLN A 202 12.07 -13.69 11.32
CA GLN A 202 11.31 -12.67 10.58
C GLN A 202 11.68 -11.26 11.00
N THR A 203 11.63 -10.35 10.03
CA THR A 203 11.72 -8.92 10.27
C THR A 203 10.36 -8.40 10.71
N VAL A 204 10.33 -7.66 11.81
CA VAL A 204 9.17 -6.91 12.28
C VAL A 204 9.54 -5.44 12.25
N ALA A 205 8.84 -4.67 11.43
CA ALA A 205 8.94 -3.21 11.42
C ALA A 205 8.09 -2.63 12.53
N PHE A 206 8.44 -1.46 13.01
CA PHE A 206 7.60 -0.69 13.93
C PHE A 206 7.52 0.76 13.52
N LYS A 207 6.44 1.42 13.93
CA LYS A 207 6.22 2.86 13.76
C LYS A 207 5.68 3.43 15.07
N ALA A 208 6.38 4.41 15.61
CA ALA A 208 5.96 5.20 16.75
C ALA A 208 5.50 6.58 16.30
N VAL A 209 4.34 7.01 16.80
CA VAL A 209 3.78 8.34 16.55
C VAL A 209 3.30 8.99 17.83
N ASP A 210 3.46 10.30 17.92
CA ASP A 210 2.88 11.15 18.95
C ASP A 210 1.36 11.37 18.70
N PRO A 211 0.64 12.08 19.58
CA PRO A 211 -0.80 12.32 19.44
C PRO A 211 -1.15 13.20 18.24
N ASP A 212 -0.18 13.96 17.73
CA ASP A 212 -0.31 14.82 16.55
C ASP A 212 -0.02 14.05 15.24
N GLY A 213 0.35 12.76 15.33
CA GLY A 213 0.64 11.87 14.21
C GLY A 213 2.07 11.97 13.67
N TRP A 214 2.94 12.74 14.31
CA TRP A 214 4.35 12.85 13.92
C TRP A 214 5.18 11.70 14.50
N GLY A 215 6.21 11.30 13.76
CA GLY A 215 7.12 10.26 14.23
C GLY A 215 7.91 10.69 15.45
N CYS A 216 7.89 9.91 16.52
CA CYS A 216 8.61 10.17 17.77
C CYS A 216 9.72 9.13 18.01
N HIS A 217 10.84 9.57 18.59
CA HIS A 217 11.97 8.66 18.88
C HIS A 217 11.57 7.65 19.95
N VAL A 218 11.92 6.38 19.73
CA VAL A 218 11.55 5.27 20.60
C VAL A 218 12.65 4.21 20.62
N SER A 219 12.96 3.72 21.82
CA SER A 219 13.83 2.57 22.01
C SER A 219 13.16 1.55 22.90
N GLY A 220 13.62 0.31 22.88
CA GLY A 220 12.96 -0.72 23.67
C GLY A 220 13.49 -2.11 23.43
N HIS A 221 12.78 -3.07 23.97
CA HIS A 221 13.10 -4.47 23.84
C HIS A 221 11.86 -5.36 23.80
N ILE A 222 12.04 -6.56 23.27
CA ILE A 222 11.01 -7.59 23.17
C ILE A 222 11.23 -8.59 24.29
N GLU A 223 10.19 -8.84 25.07
CA GLU A 223 10.15 -9.86 26.11
C GLU A 223 9.19 -10.99 25.74
N ASP A 224 9.47 -12.21 26.21
CA ASP A 224 8.50 -13.31 26.17
C ASP A 224 7.52 -13.25 27.36
N ALA A 225 6.63 -14.25 27.44
CA ALA A 225 5.66 -14.37 28.53
C ALA A 225 6.29 -14.55 29.93
N ASP A 226 7.54 -15.03 30.01
CA ASP A 226 8.31 -15.21 31.24
C ASP A 226 9.10 -13.94 31.61
N GLY A 227 8.95 -12.85 30.84
CA GLY A 227 9.68 -11.60 31.04
C GLY A 227 11.15 -11.66 30.59
N LYS A 228 11.52 -12.68 29.82
CA LYS A 228 12.88 -12.81 29.30
C LYS A 228 13.05 -11.90 28.09
N GLU A 229 14.02 -11.00 28.16
CA GLU A 229 14.44 -10.17 27.04
C GLU A 229 15.07 -11.00 25.91
N LEU A 230 14.58 -10.80 24.69
CA LEU A 230 14.99 -11.51 23.49
C LEU A 230 15.75 -10.64 22.50
N VAL A 231 15.28 -9.40 22.28
CA VAL A 231 15.79 -8.50 21.23
C VAL A 231 15.65 -7.06 21.69
N GLN A 232 16.69 -6.24 21.50
CA GLN A 232 16.64 -4.80 21.68
C GLN A 232 16.45 -4.10 20.33
N PHE A 233 15.78 -2.95 20.34
CA PHE A 233 15.57 -2.14 19.15
C PHE A 233 15.57 -0.64 19.49
N GLN A 234 15.88 0.17 18.48
CA GLN A 234 15.80 1.62 18.50
C GLN A 234 15.32 2.08 17.13
N ASP A 235 14.56 3.17 17.07
CA ASP A 235 14.16 3.75 15.79
C ASP A 235 15.38 4.19 14.98
N ALA A 236 15.27 3.97 13.67
CA ALA A 236 16.28 4.37 12.70
C ALA A 236 15.97 5.74 12.10
N HIS A 237 14.69 6.05 11.87
CA HIS A 237 14.27 7.32 11.28
C HIS A 237 12.82 7.65 11.60
N ALA A 238 12.58 8.83 12.20
CA ALA A 238 11.24 9.39 12.45
C ALA A 238 10.30 8.39 13.16
N GLY A 239 10.78 7.78 14.25
CA GLY A 239 10.01 6.80 15.02
C GLY A 239 9.78 5.45 14.35
N MET A 240 10.39 5.22 13.18
CA MET A 240 10.34 3.94 12.49
C MET A 240 11.66 3.19 12.62
N GLY A 241 11.54 1.88 12.78
CA GLY A 241 12.67 0.97 12.76
C GLY A 241 12.21 -0.45 12.49
N CYS A 242 13.15 -1.40 12.60
CA CYS A 242 12.83 -2.81 12.51
C CYS A 242 13.77 -3.62 13.37
N PHE A 243 13.32 -4.79 13.79
CA PHE A 243 14.12 -5.79 14.46
C PHE A 243 13.80 -7.17 13.90
N VAL A 244 14.63 -8.14 14.26
CA VAL A 244 14.50 -9.52 13.80
C VAL A 244 14.11 -10.39 14.99
N LEU A 245 13.00 -11.13 14.87
CA LEU A 245 12.48 -12.01 15.90
C LEU A 245 12.26 -13.42 15.34
N MET A 246 12.56 -14.45 16.13
CA MET A 246 12.15 -15.81 15.85
C MET A 246 11.05 -16.19 16.84
N ALA A 247 9.79 -16.12 16.38
CA ALA A 247 8.65 -16.44 17.22
C ALA A 247 8.48 -17.96 17.38
N GLU A 248 8.11 -18.41 18.57
CA GLU A 248 7.81 -19.80 18.87
C GLU A 248 6.30 -20.04 18.89
N LYS A 249 5.90 -21.28 18.61
CA LYS A 249 4.50 -21.68 18.60
C LYS A 249 3.89 -21.52 20.01
N ASN A 250 2.69 -20.94 20.06
CA ASN A 250 1.93 -20.69 21.29
C ASN A 250 2.62 -19.77 22.32
N LYS A 251 3.67 -19.04 21.94
CA LYS A 251 4.25 -17.99 22.78
C LYS A 251 3.72 -16.63 22.38
N THR A 252 3.53 -15.77 23.38
CA THR A 252 3.18 -14.37 23.22
C THR A 252 4.40 -13.51 23.54
N TYR A 253 4.55 -12.42 22.80
CA TYR A 253 5.67 -11.50 22.95
C TYR A 253 5.14 -10.10 23.24
N THR A 254 5.84 -9.38 24.11
CA THR A 254 5.49 -8.00 24.47
C THR A 254 6.68 -7.10 24.15
N ALA A 255 6.43 -6.03 23.41
CA ALA A 255 7.38 -4.94 23.27
C ALA A 255 7.25 -4.00 24.46
N VAL A 256 8.36 -3.74 25.13
CA VAL A 256 8.51 -2.65 26.10
C VAL A 256 9.18 -1.51 25.38
N CYS A 257 8.44 -0.43 25.13
CA CYS A 257 8.89 0.76 24.42
C CYS A 257 9.10 1.91 25.40
N GLU A 258 10.13 2.71 25.20
CA GLU A 258 10.45 3.90 25.97
C GLU A 258 10.73 5.06 25.01
N ASN A 259 10.08 6.21 25.26
CA ASN A 259 10.31 7.44 24.50
C ASN A 259 11.40 8.31 25.16
N GLU A 260 11.75 9.43 24.52
CA GLU A 260 12.78 10.37 25.02
C GLU A 260 12.45 10.99 26.39
N TRP A 261 11.18 10.99 26.80
CA TRP A 261 10.71 11.51 28.08
C TRP A 261 10.69 10.44 29.19
N GLY A 262 11.14 9.22 28.90
CA GLY A 262 11.18 8.09 29.84
C GLY A 262 9.80 7.46 30.09
N GLU A 263 8.80 7.75 29.25
CA GLU A 263 7.49 7.13 29.34
C GLU A 263 7.51 5.77 28.64
N GLN A 264 7.10 4.74 29.40
CA GLN A 264 7.10 3.37 28.93
C GLN A 264 5.70 2.88 28.54
N VAL A 265 5.62 2.21 27.39
CA VAL A 265 4.40 1.55 26.90
C VAL A 265 4.70 0.09 26.63
N ARG A 266 3.77 -0.78 27.02
CA ARG A 266 3.87 -2.23 26.78
C ARG A 266 2.82 -2.63 25.76
N ILE A 267 3.25 -3.23 24.64
CA ILE A 267 2.39 -3.57 23.52
C ILE A 267 2.59 -5.03 23.15
N ALA A 268 1.50 -5.78 23.05
CA ALA A 268 1.56 -7.16 22.60
C ALA A 268 1.85 -7.22 21.09
N LEU A 269 2.78 -8.08 20.70
CA LEU A 269 3.04 -8.34 19.28
C LEU A 269 1.91 -9.21 18.69
N PRO A 270 1.71 -9.15 17.36
CA PRO A 270 0.81 -10.07 16.67
C PRO A 270 1.13 -11.53 16.99
N ALA A 271 0.10 -12.34 17.22
CA ALA A 271 0.27 -13.75 17.55
C ALA A 271 0.96 -14.52 16.40
N ALA A 272 1.88 -15.42 16.76
CA ALA A 272 2.55 -16.27 15.79
C ALA A 272 1.60 -17.36 15.26
N THR A 273 1.56 -17.52 13.95
CA THR A 273 0.75 -18.52 13.24
C THR A 273 1.64 -19.60 12.62
N ASP A 274 1.14 -20.82 12.53
CA ASP A 274 1.82 -21.96 11.89
C ASP A 274 1.10 -22.45 10.62
N SER A 275 0.02 -21.75 10.22
CA SER A 275 -0.83 -22.13 9.10
C SER A 275 -0.76 -21.16 7.91
N THR A 276 0.22 -20.25 7.88
CA THR A 276 0.33 -19.19 6.87
C THR A 276 1.70 -19.18 6.20
N TYR A 277 1.74 -18.66 4.98
CA TYR A 277 2.98 -18.46 4.23
C TYR A 277 3.25 -16.96 4.14
N SER A 278 4.53 -16.58 4.17
CA SER A 278 4.97 -15.19 4.12
C SER A 278 6.13 -15.03 3.14
N LEU A 279 6.35 -13.81 2.66
CA LEU A 279 7.52 -13.48 1.84
C LEU A 279 8.47 -12.64 2.69
N GLN A 280 9.75 -12.98 2.60
CA GLN A 280 10.84 -12.17 3.11
C GLN A 280 11.63 -11.59 1.94
N VAL A 281 11.91 -10.30 2.00
CA VAL A 281 12.66 -9.54 1.01
C VAL A 281 13.93 -9.03 1.67
N THR A 282 15.07 -9.47 1.15
CA THR A 282 16.37 -8.96 1.58
C THR A 282 17.03 -8.22 0.42
N GLN A 283 17.39 -6.96 0.62
CA GLN A 283 18.20 -6.23 -0.34
C GLN A 283 19.69 -6.52 -0.13
N ARG A 284 20.36 -6.98 -1.18
CA ARG A 284 21.82 -7.15 -1.20
C ARG A 284 22.39 -6.38 -2.39
N ALA A 285 23.00 -5.24 -2.11
CA ALA A 285 23.47 -4.29 -3.12
C ALA A 285 22.34 -3.88 -4.08
N GLN A 286 22.44 -4.23 -5.37
CA GLN A 286 21.45 -3.94 -6.41
C GLN A 286 20.43 -5.08 -6.63
N GLN A 287 20.43 -6.12 -5.80
CA GLN A 287 19.53 -7.26 -5.93
C GLN A 287 18.54 -7.33 -4.77
N LEU A 288 17.28 -7.61 -5.08
CA LEU A 288 16.27 -8.01 -4.11
C LEU A 288 16.16 -9.53 -4.12
N ILE A 289 16.41 -10.15 -2.96
CA ILE A 289 16.25 -11.58 -2.76
C ILE A 289 14.92 -11.79 -2.06
N VAL A 290 13.96 -12.41 -2.75
CA VAL A 290 12.66 -12.76 -2.19
C VAL A 290 12.66 -14.24 -1.83
N LYS A 291 12.41 -14.57 -0.56
CA LYS A 291 12.33 -15.95 -0.06
C LYS A 291 10.94 -16.21 0.51
N PRO A 292 10.29 -17.33 0.14
CA PRO A 292 9.12 -17.78 0.87
C PRO A 292 9.54 -18.30 2.24
N ILE A 293 8.88 -17.82 3.29
CA ILE A 293 8.94 -18.37 4.62
C ILE A 293 7.79 -19.36 4.77
N VAL A 294 8.13 -20.59 5.12
CA VAL A 294 7.20 -21.66 5.44
C VAL A 294 7.25 -21.93 6.95
N PRO A 295 6.11 -22.25 7.58
CA PRO A 295 6.09 -22.75 8.95
C PRO A 295 6.99 -23.99 9.07
N MET A 296 7.72 -24.12 10.18
CA MET A 296 8.39 -25.39 10.48
C MET A 296 7.35 -26.40 11.00
N ASP A 297 7.41 -27.64 10.49
CA ASP A 297 6.60 -28.77 10.93
C ASP A 297 6.92 -29.20 12.38
#